data_AF-A0A9E2EB79-F1
#
_entry.id   AF-A0A9E2EB79-F1
#
_cell.length_a   1.000
_cell.length_b   1.000
_cell.length_c   1.000
_cell.angle_alpha   90.00
_cell.angle_beta   90.00
_cell.angle_gamma   90.00
#
_symmetry.space_group_name_H-M   'P 1'
#
loop_
_entity.id
_entity.type
_entity.pdbx_description
1 polymer ?
#
loop_
_entity_poly.entity_id
_entity_poly.type
_entity_poly.pdbx_seq_one_letter_code
_entity_poly.pdbx_strand_id
1 'polypeptide(L)'
;MAKRCLSVVDYNYRNFRTSNYDYMAFPGPKAGDDMLDFTLTSLDGKEIKLSNYKGKWVVIETASLTCPMYVKNVNPIKKVIQKFPDVEFLVVYVREAHPGSRVGPHETLDDKIALADRMKNETGEVRNMAVDNLDGEMHQAY
;
A
#
# COMPACT_ATOMS: atom_id res chain seq x y z
N MET A 1 -36.57 5.06 -11.34
CA MET A 1 -35.15 5.01 -11.76
C MET A 1 -34.39 4.22 -10.71
N ALA A 2 -33.99 2.99 -11.03
CA ALA A 2 -33.24 2.16 -10.11
C ALA A 2 -31.81 2.72 -9.97
N LYS A 3 -31.40 3.05 -8.73
CA LYS A 3 -29.99 3.28 -8.39
C LYS A 3 -29.21 2.06 -8.87
N ARG A 4 -28.34 2.25 -9.87
CA ARG A 4 -27.34 1.26 -10.27
C ARG A 4 -26.50 0.98 -9.03
N CYS A 5 -26.71 -0.17 -8.40
CA CYS A 5 -25.81 -0.69 -7.38
C CYS A 5 -24.49 -0.96 -8.11
N LEU A 6 -23.54 -0.02 -7.99
CA LEU A 6 -22.16 -0.27 -8.37
C LEU A 6 -21.73 -1.44 -7.49
N SER A 7 -21.45 -2.58 -8.09
CA SER A 7 -20.89 -3.72 -7.36
C SER A 7 -19.67 -3.22 -6.61
N VAL A 8 -19.66 -3.35 -5.29
CA VAL A 8 -18.45 -3.18 -4.49
C VAL A 8 -17.41 -4.08 -5.14
N VAL A 9 -16.38 -3.48 -5.75
CA VAL A 9 -15.26 -4.24 -6.28
C VAL A 9 -14.66 -4.92 -5.07
N ASP A 10 -14.62 -6.26 -5.09
CA ASP A 10 -13.92 -7.02 -4.07
C ASP A 10 -12.47 -6.52 -4.01
N TYR A 11 -12.11 -5.85 -2.91
CA TYR A 11 -10.81 -5.21 -2.78
C TYR A 11 -9.71 -6.26 -2.89
N ASN A 12 -9.79 -7.38 -2.16
CA ASN A 12 -8.84 -8.49 -2.28
C ASN A 12 -9.28 -9.49 -3.36
N TYR A 13 -9.50 -9.01 -4.58
CA TYR A 13 -9.92 -9.84 -5.71
C TYR A 13 -8.97 -11.01 -5.95
N ARG A 14 -9.53 -12.18 -6.30
CA ARG A 14 -8.72 -13.39 -6.62
C ARG A 14 -7.95 -13.30 -7.92
N ASN A 15 -8.49 -12.58 -8.91
CA ASN A 15 -7.91 -12.50 -10.25
C ASN A 15 -7.91 -11.05 -10.71
N PHE A 16 -6.77 -10.61 -11.23
CA PHE A 16 -6.65 -9.28 -11.84
C PHE A 16 -7.60 -9.12 -13.04
N ARG A 17 -8.24 -7.95 -13.10
CA ARG A 17 -8.97 -7.45 -14.27
C ARG A 17 -8.55 -6.01 -14.51
N THR A 18 -8.49 -5.60 -15.77
CA THR A 18 -8.19 -4.21 -16.13
C THR A 18 -9.19 -3.22 -15.53
N SER A 19 -10.45 -3.64 -15.34
CA SER A 19 -11.49 -2.86 -14.67
C SER A 19 -11.22 -2.58 -13.19
N ASN A 20 -10.24 -3.24 -12.57
CA ASN A 20 -9.88 -3.00 -11.17
C ASN A 20 -9.01 -1.73 -11.01
N TYR A 21 -8.60 -1.11 -12.12
CA TYR A 21 -7.81 0.11 -12.15
C TYR A 21 -8.55 1.18 -12.93
N ASP A 22 -8.75 2.34 -12.29
CA ASP A 22 -9.14 3.57 -12.96
C ASP A 22 -7.93 4.51 -13.00
N TYR A 23 -7.21 4.50 -14.11
CA TYR A 23 -6.00 5.32 -14.28
C TYR A 23 -6.28 6.82 -14.38
N MET A 24 -7.55 7.23 -14.46
CA MET A 24 -7.96 8.63 -14.53
C MET A 24 -8.44 9.17 -13.17
N ALA A 25 -8.69 8.28 -12.21
CA ALA A 25 -9.10 8.66 -10.87
C ALA A 25 -7.89 8.85 -9.96
N PHE A 26 -7.90 9.94 -9.20
CA PHE A 26 -7.05 10.15 -8.04
C PHE A 26 -7.98 10.52 -6.87
N PRO A 27 -8.41 9.54 -6.07
CA PRO A 27 -9.37 9.79 -4.98
C PRO A 27 -8.74 10.51 -3.79
N GLY A 28 -7.41 10.50 -3.69
CA GLY A 28 -6.64 11.11 -2.63
C GLY A 28 -6.72 12.64 -2.52
N PRO A 29 -6.20 13.17 -1.40
CA PRO A 29 -6.11 14.61 -1.14
C PRO A 29 -5.28 15.31 -2.22
N LYS A 30 -5.68 16.53 -2.58
CA LYS A 30 -4.95 17.33 -3.56
C LYS A 30 -3.72 17.96 -2.91
N ALA A 31 -2.80 18.44 -3.74
CA ALA A 31 -1.67 19.24 -3.25
C ALA A 31 -2.16 20.44 -2.45
N GLY A 32 -1.71 20.55 -1.20
CA GLY A 32 -2.10 21.60 -0.25
C GLY A 32 -3.20 21.19 0.74
N ASP A 33 -3.90 20.07 0.49
CA ASP A 33 -4.84 19.51 1.46
C ASP A 33 -4.09 18.80 2.60
N ASP A 34 -4.75 18.65 3.74
CA ASP A 34 -4.23 17.90 4.87
C ASP A 34 -4.09 16.40 4.54
N MET A 35 -3.05 15.77 5.09
CA MET A 35 -2.88 14.32 5.03
C MET A 35 -4.04 13.63 5.78
N LEU A 36 -4.72 12.70 5.12
CA LEU A 36 -5.69 11.81 5.75
C LEU A 36 -4.98 10.90 6.77
N ASP A 37 -5.60 10.74 7.94
CA ASP A 37 -5.05 9.91 9.02
C ASP A 37 -5.63 8.49 8.99
N PHE A 38 -4.77 7.52 9.22
CA PHE A 38 -5.10 6.09 9.24
C PHE A 38 -4.26 5.38 10.30
N THR A 39 -4.84 4.34 10.90
CA THR A 39 -4.12 3.38 11.74
C THR A 39 -3.76 2.17 10.87
N LEU A 40 -2.46 1.96 10.68
CA LEU A 40 -1.88 0.86 9.93
C LEU A 40 -1.25 -0.17 10.89
N THR A 41 -0.81 -1.30 10.38
CA THR A 41 -0.16 -2.36 11.18
C THR A 41 1.29 -2.54 10.76
N SER A 42 2.23 -2.58 11.69
CA SER A 42 3.63 -2.92 11.41
C SER A 42 3.80 -4.42 11.14
N LEU A 43 4.99 -4.82 10.67
CA LEU A 43 5.31 -6.23 10.44
C LEU A 43 5.35 -7.08 11.73
N ASP A 44 5.51 -6.46 12.90
CA ASP A 44 5.42 -7.11 14.21
C ASP A 44 4.02 -7.00 14.86
N GLY A 45 3.01 -6.57 14.09
CA GLY A 45 1.61 -6.55 14.52
C GLY A 45 1.20 -5.35 15.38
N LYS A 46 2.06 -4.33 15.53
CA LYS A 46 1.76 -3.12 16.30
C LYS A 46 1.07 -2.06 15.45
N GLU A 47 0.30 -1.19 16.09
CA GLU A 47 -0.32 -0.06 15.41
C GLU A 47 0.69 1.03 15.05
N ILE A 48 0.56 1.56 13.83
CA ILE A 48 1.26 2.75 13.33
C ILE A 48 0.20 3.75 12.87
N LYS A 49 0.12 4.93 13.48
CA LYS A 49 -0.77 6.00 13.01
C LYS A 49 -0.03 6.94 12.07
N LEU A 50 -0.63 7.30 10.94
CA LEU A 50 -0.04 8.28 10.02
C LEU A 50 0.15 9.64 10.70
N SER A 51 -0.74 10.01 11.64
CA SER A 51 -0.57 11.21 12.47
C SER A 51 0.76 11.29 13.23
N ASN A 52 1.43 10.16 13.47
CA ASN A 52 2.75 10.14 14.12
C ASN A 52 3.86 10.77 13.25
N TYR A 53 3.59 10.98 11.96
CA TYR A 53 4.50 11.66 11.02
C TYR A 53 4.23 13.17 10.92
N LYS A 54 3.26 13.74 11.66
CA LYS A 54 3.04 15.19 11.67
C LYS A 54 4.32 15.95 12.01
N GLY A 55 4.59 17.01 11.24
CA GLY A 55 5.79 17.83 11.38
C GLY A 55 7.05 17.24 10.74
N LYS A 56 6.96 16.06 10.11
CA LYS A 56 8.04 15.48 9.29
C LYS A 56 7.69 15.56 7.82
N TRP A 57 8.70 15.63 6.97
CA TRP A 57 8.53 15.30 5.55
C TRP A 57 8.36 13.78 5.44
N VAL A 58 7.29 13.34 4.80
CA VAL A 58 7.01 11.91 4.60
C VAL A 58 6.63 11.64 3.15
N VAL A 59 7.23 10.59 2.58
CA VAL A 59 6.82 9.99 1.31
C VAL A 59 6.15 8.66 1.64
N ILE A 60 4.90 8.51 1.24
CA ILE A 60 4.14 7.26 1.36
C ILE A 60 4.06 6.62 -0.02
N GLU A 61 4.51 5.37 -0.14
CA GLU A 61 4.37 4.57 -1.36
C GLU A 61 3.59 3.29 -1.06
N THR A 62 2.52 3.04 -1.81
CA THR A 62 1.77 1.78 -1.72
C THR A 62 2.50 0.65 -2.45
N ALA A 63 2.51 -0.54 -1.86
CA ALA A 63 3.24 -1.69 -2.38
C ALA A 63 2.42 -2.98 -2.33
N SER A 64 2.78 -3.92 -3.19
CA SER A 64 2.32 -5.31 -3.12
C SER A 64 3.36 -6.22 -3.78
N LEU A 65 3.47 -7.48 -3.36
CA LEU A 65 4.52 -8.38 -3.87
C LEU A 65 4.36 -8.67 -5.37
N THR A 66 3.11 -8.77 -5.83
CA THR A 66 2.78 -9.02 -7.25
C THR A 66 2.77 -7.75 -8.10
N CYS A 67 3.16 -6.58 -7.59
CA CYS A 67 3.26 -5.36 -8.39
C CYS A 67 4.66 -5.24 -9.02
N PRO A 68 4.82 -5.52 -10.33
CA PRO A 68 6.14 -5.44 -10.96
C PRO A 68 6.70 -4.01 -10.98
N MET A 69 5.82 -3.00 -10.94
CA MET A 69 6.23 -1.59 -10.91
C MET A 69 6.85 -1.18 -9.58
N TYR A 70 6.37 -1.75 -8.47
CA TYR A 70 6.97 -1.53 -7.16
C TYR A 70 8.27 -2.34 -7.03
N VAL A 71 8.21 -3.66 -7.24
CA VAL A 71 9.34 -4.57 -6.99
C VAL A 71 10.60 -4.16 -7.78
N LYS A 72 10.46 -3.73 -9.04
CA LYS A 72 11.60 -3.28 -9.85
C LYS A 72 12.29 -2.01 -9.31
N ASN A 73 11.60 -1.22 -8.50
CA ASN A 73 12.05 0.08 -8.00
C ASN A 73 12.61 0.04 -6.55
N VAL A 74 12.50 -1.09 -5.86
CA VAL A 74 13.03 -1.29 -4.48
C VAL A 74 14.54 -1.00 -4.37
N ASN A 75 15.33 -1.34 -5.40
CA ASN A 75 16.76 -1.02 -5.41
C ASN A 75 17.06 0.43 -5.85
N PRO A 76 16.47 0.95 -6.94
CA PRO A 76 16.63 2.35 -7.35
C PRO A 76 16.30 3.38 -6.26
N ILE A 77 15.25 3.18 -5.46
CA ILE A 77 14.80 4.14 -4.44
C ILE A 77 15.85 4.40 -3.35
N LYS A 78 16.79 3.46 -3.10
CA LYS A 78 17.88 3.62 -2.11
C LYS A 78 18.72 4.87 -2.37
N LYS A 79 18.94 5.23 -3.64
CA LYS A 79 19.67 6.45 -4.03
C LYS A 79 18.87 7.73 -3.75
N VAL A 80 17.55 7.65 -3.77
CA VAL A 80 16.66 8.78 -3.43
C VAL A 80 16.68 9.00 -1.93
N ILE A 81 16.54 7.94 -1.14
CA ILE A 81 16.61 8.00 0.34
C ILE A 81 17.92 8.67 0.79
N GLN A 82 19.06 8.29 0.20
CA GLN A 82 20.36 8.89 0.51
C GLN A 82 20.45 10.40 0.22
N LYS A 83 19.66 10.92 -0.72
CA LYS A 83 19.65 12.34 -1.08
C LYS A 83 18.77 13.19 -0.17
N PHE A 84 17.83 12.57 0.56
CA PHE A 84 16.83 13.25 1.38
C PHE A 84 16.81 12.66 2.79
N PRO A 85 17.87 12.87 3.59
CA PRO A 85 18.01 12.26 4.92
C PRO A 85 17.01 12.82 5.96
N ASP A 86 16.37 13.95 5.67
CA ASP A 86 15.34 14.59 6.48
C ASP A 86 13.90 14.13 6.13
N VAL A 87 13.76 13.25 5.13
CA VAL A 87 12.49 12.70 4.67
C VAL A 87 12.31 11.28 5.20
N GLU A 88 11.17 11.03 5.83
CA GLU A 88 10.72 9.68 6.17
C GLU A 88 10.15 9.00 4.93
N PHE A 89 10.57 7.77 4.66
CA PHE A 89 10.03 6.96 3.58
C PHE A 89 9.25 5.78 4.17
N LEU A 90 7.93 5.80 4.01
CA LEU A 90 7.01 4.77 4.49
C LEU A 90 6.44 3.99 3.29
N VAL A 91 6.61 2.67 3.33
CA VAL A 91 5.91 1.76 2.43
C VAL A 91 4.64 1.29 3.13
N VAL A 92 3.50 1.35 2.43
CA VAL A 92 2.24 0.77 2.90
C VAL A 92 1.89 -0.42 2.02
N TYR A 93 1.93 -1.63 2.58
CA TYR A 93 1.55 -2.85 1.90
C TYR A 93 0.03 -2.94 1.78
N VAL A 94 -0.47 -2.99 0.55
CA VAL A 94 -1.90 -2.99 0.20
C VAL A 94 -2.31 -4.35 -0.36
N ARG A 95 -3.50 -4.47 -0.96
CA ARG A 95 -3.88 -5.68 -1.69
C ARG A 95 -2.88 -6.06 -2.79
N GLU A 96 -2.83 -7.33 -3.13
CA GLU A 96 -2.04 -7.78 -4.28
C GLU A 96 -2.55 -7.14 -5.59
N ALA A 97 -1.63 -6.57 -6.36
CA ALA A 97 -1.96 -5.98 -7.66
C ALA A 97 -2.36 -7.06 -8.67
N HIS A 98 -1.62 -8.17 -8.69
CA HIS A 98 -1.80 -9.27 -9.63
C HIS A 98 -1.78 -10.63 -8.91
N PRO A 99 -2.77 -10.93 -8.05
CA PRO A 99 -2.87 -12.21 -7.37
C PRO A 99 -3.08 -13.35 -8.37
N GLY A 100 -2.56 -14.52 -8.01
CA GLY A 100 -2.60 -15.74 -8.80
C GLY A 100 -2.24 -16.97 -7.98
N SER A 101 -1.88 -18.07 -8.63
CA SER A 101 -1.68 -19.36 -7.96
C SER A 101 -0.50 -19.41 -6.98
N ARG A 102 0.52 -18.56 -7.15
CA ARG A 102 1.70 -18.51 -6.28
C ARG A 102 1.57 -17.53 -5.11
N VAL A 103 0.85 -16.43 -5.33
CA VAL A 103 0.59 -15.38 -4.35
C VAL A 103 -0.87 -15.00 -4.56
N GLY A 104 -1.73 -15.50 -3.67
CA GLY A 104 -3.17 -15.24 -3.71
C GLY A 104 -3.54 -13.89 -3.11
N PRO A 105 -4.83 -13.55 -3.08
CA PRO A 105 -5.30 -12.43 -2.28
C PRO A 105 -5.14 -12.71 -0.77
N HIS A 106 -5.29 -11.66 0.04
CA HIS A 106 -5.28 -11.75 1.48
C HIS A 106 -6.66 -12.16 2.01
N GLU A 107 -6.70 -13.17 2.87
CA GLU A 107 -7.94 -13.58 3.58
C GLU A 107 -7.94 -13.04 5.02
N THR A 108 -6.76 -12.84 5.61
CA THR A 108 -6.59 -12.27 6.94
C THR A 108 -5.52 -11.17 6.94
N LEU A 109 -5.49 -10.36 8.02
CA LEU A 109 -4.42 -9.39 8.24
C LEU A 109 -3.06 -10.09 8.42
N ASP A 110 -3.03 -11.23 9.11
CA ASP A 110 -1.81 -12.00 9.34
C ASP A 110 -1.19 -12.51 8.03
N ASP A 111 -2.02 -12.96 7.07
CA ASP A 111 -1.54 -13.34 5.72
C ASP A 111 -0.89 -12.15 5.01
N LYS A 112 -1.51 -10.98 5.13
CA LYS A 112 -1.03 -9.74 4.53
C LYS A 112 0.29 -9.28 5.15
N ILE A 113 0.42 -9.38 6.47
CA ILE A 113 1.67 -9.12 7.19
C ILE A 113 2.76 -10.10 6.75
N ALA A 114 2.45 -11.40 6.68
CA ALA A 114 3.41 -12.44 6.27
C ALA A 114 3.92 -12.21 4.83
N LEU A 115 3.03 -11.82 3.90
CA LEU A 115 3.43 -11.49 2.53
C LEU A 115 4.20 -10.17 2.43
N ALA A 116 3.88 -9.18 3.28
CA ALA A 116 4.64 -7.94 3.38
C ALA A 116 6.08 -8.19 3.86
N ASP A 117 6.24 -8.99 4.91
CA ASP A 117 7.56 -9.41 5.42
C ASP A 117 8.34 -10.21 4.38
N ARG A 118 7.70 -11.18 3.72
CA ARG A 118 8.30 -11.93 2.61
C ARG A 118 8.77 -11.00 1.48
N MET A 119 7.94 -10.05 1.04
CA MET A 119 8.33 -9.08 0.02
C MET A 119 9.54 -8.27 0.47
N LYS A 120 9.55 -7.80 1.73
CA LYS A 120 10.66 -7.03 2.28
C LYS A 120 11.97 -7.82 2.21
N ASN A 121 11.93 -9.08 2.61
CA ASN A 121 13.08 -9.99 2.62
C ASN A 121 13.54 -10.39 1.20
N GLU A 122 12.62 -10.74 0.31
CA GLU A 122 12.95 -11.15 -1.07
C GLU A 122 13.52 -10.02 -1.92
N THR A 123 13.04 -8.79 -1.72
CA THR A 123 13.43 -7.63 -2.54
C THR A 123 14.57 -6.81 -1.93
N GLY A 124 14.88 -7.02 -0.65
CA GLY A 124 15.85 -6.22 0.09
C GLY A 124 15.35 -4.77 0.32
N GLU A 125 14.06 -4.61 0.59
CA GLU A 125 13.43 -3.32 0.89
C GLU A 125 13.89 -2.80 2.26
N VAL A 126 14.43 -1.58 2.25
CA VAL A 126 15.09 -0.97 3.41
C VAL A 126 14.19 0.00 4.16
N ARG A 127 13.11 0.49 3.52
CA ARG A 127 12.19 1.45 4.12
C ARG A 127 11.35 0.83 5.24
N ASN A 128 10.85 1.69 6.11
CA ASN A 128 9.84 1.32 7.08
C ASN A 128 8.60 0.83 6.34
N MET A 129 8.00 -0.25 6.85
CA MET A 129 6.84 -0.88 6.23
C MET A 129 5.69 -0.97 7.23
N ALA A 130 4.55 -0.49 6.78
CA ALA A 130 3.26 -0.69 7.41
C ALA A 130 2.35 -1.45 6.46
N VAL A 131 1.25 -1.99 6.98
CA VAL A 131 0.28 -2.82 6.29
C VAL A 131 -1.07 -2.13 6.46
N ASP A 132 -1.75 -1.87 5.34
CA ASP A 132 -3.12 -1.37 5.34
C ASP A 132 -4.06 -2.47 5.85
N ASN A 133 -5.24 -2.10 6.37
CA ASN A 133 -6.18 -3.10 6.85
C ASN A 133 -6.72 -3.99 5.70
N LEU A 134 -7.46 -5.04 6.07
CA LEU A 134 -7.94 -6.03 5.11
C LEU A 134 -8.89 -5.38 4.08
N ASP A 135 -9.70 -4.41 4.52
CA ASP A 135 -10.65 -3.68 3.68
C ASP A 135 -9.98 -2.63 2.78
N GLY A 136 -8.71 -2.29 3.03
CA GLY A 136 -7.96 -1.37 2.19
C GLY A 136 -8.36 0.08 2.35
N GLU A 137 -8.79 0.48 3.55
CA GLU A 137 -9.34 1.82 3.78
C GLU A 137 -8.37 2.93 3.39
N MET A 138 -7.07 2.79 3.70
CA MET A 138 -6.07 3.79 3.32
C MET A 138 -5.86 3.81 1.81
N HIS A 139 -5.67 2.64 1.19
CA HIS A 139 -5.44 2.53 -0.26
C HIS A 139 -6.62 3.03 -1.09
N GLN A 140 -7.85 2.87 -0.60
CA GLN A 140 -9.02 3.37 -1.33
C GLN A 140 -9.21 4.89 -1.18
N ALA A 141 -8.66 5.47 -0.12
CA ALA A 141 -8.79 6.90 0.17
C ALA A 141 -7.65 7.75 -0.39
N TYR A 142 -6.54 7.14 -0.84
CA TYR A 142 -5.40 7.80 -1.49
C TYR A 142 -5.30 7.38 -2.95
#